data_AF-A0AAV2D0G0-F1
#
_entry.id   AF-A0AAV2D0G0-F1
#
_cell.length_a   1.000
_cell.length_b   1.000
_cell.length_c   1.000
_cell.angle_alpha   90.00
_cell.angle_beta   90.00
_cell.angle_gamma   90.00
#
_symmetry.space_group_name_H-M   'P 1'
#
loop_
_entity.id
_entity.type
_entity.pdbx_description
1 polymer ?
#
loop_
_entity_poly.entity_id
_entity_poly.type
_entity_poly.pdbx_seq_one_letter_code
_entity_poly.pdbx_strand_id
1 'polypeptide(L)' 'MLTSPGSFAEAQHGEVTFPEISTTILEKICQYFHWSLQYASGKETEFPIEPELTLELMMAANYLHT' A
#
# COMPACT_ATOMS: atom_id res chain seq x y z
N MET A 1 -7.01 9.89 0.99
CA MET A 1 -8.34 9.24 0.97
C MET A 1 -9.03 9.21 2.34
N LEU A 2 -8.50 8.56 3.38
CA LEU A 2 -9.20 8.41 4.68
C LEU A 2 -9.17 9.64 5.61
N THR A 3 -8.25 10.59 5.39
CA THR A 3 -8.10 11.81 6.22
C THR A 3 -8.49 13.08 5.47
N SER A 4 -9.08 12.94 4.28
CA SER A 4 -9.52 14.10 3.49
C SER A 4 -10.73 14.75 4.16
N PRO A 5 -10.80 16.09 4.26
CA PRO A 5 -11.91 16.80 4.91
C PRO A 5 -13.25 16.72 4.15
N GLY A 6 -13.30 15.99 3.03
CA GLY A 6 -14.54 15.71 2.31
C GLY A 6 -15.28 14.50 2.90
N SER A 7 -16.61 14.57 2.92
CA SER A 7 -17.53 13.48 3.32
C SER A 7 -17.45 12.28 2.35
N PHE A 8 -16.30 11.62 2.25
CA PHE A 8 -16.11 10.42 1.46
C PHE A 8 -16.63 9.19 2.24
N ALA A 9 -17.41 8.36 1.57
CA ALA A 9 -18.01 7.15 2.16
C ALA A 9 -16.97 6.17 2.71
N GLU A 10 -15.75 6.20 2.17
CA GLU A 10 -14.60 5.39 2.60
C GLU A 10 -14.16 5.72 4.03
N ALA A 11 -14.21 6.99 4.42
CA ALA A 11 -13.90 7.42 5.79
C ALA A 11 -15.01 7.02 6.78
N GLN A 12 -16.24 6.83 6.30
CA GLN A 12 -17.38 6.46 7.14
C GLN A 12 -17.47 4.94 7.39
N HIS A 13 -17.14 4.12 6.39
CA HIS A 13 -17.19 2.66 6.50
C HIS A 13 -15.82 2.05 6.87
N GLY A 14 -14.72 2.79 6.71
CA GLY A 14 -13.37 2.29 6.95
C GLY A 14 -12.90 1.27 5.89
N GLU A 15 -13.60 1.20 4.76
CA GLU A 15 -13.29 0.30 3.65
C GLU A 15 -12.86 1.10 2.43
N VAL A 16 -11.82 0.60 1.73
CA VAL A 16 -11.31 1.16 0.48
C VAL A 16 -11.23 0.03 -0.54
N THR A 17 -11.77 0.27 -1.74
CA THR A 17 -11.73 -0.70 -2.83
C THR A 17 -10.75 -0.24 -3.90
N PHE A 18 -9.91 -1.16 -4.39
CA PHE A 18 -8.89 -0.88 -5.39
C PHE A 18 -9.17 -1.70 -6.66
N PRO A 19 -9.92 -1.15 -7.63
CA PRO A 19 -10.24 -1.87 -8.87
C PRO A 19 -9.02 -2.06 -9.80
N GLU A 20 -8.02 -1.19 -9.69
CA GLU A 20 -6.82 -1.18 -10.54
C GLU A 20 -5.64 -1.97 -9.95
N ILE A 21 -5.77 -2.50 -8.73
CA ILE A 21 -4.70 -3.23 -8.04
C ILE A 21 -5.10 -4.70 -7.91
N SER A 22 -4.27 -5.61 -8.42
CA SER A 22 -4.49 -7.04 -8.26
C SER A 22 -4.36 -7.49 -6.81
N THR A 23 -5.03 -8.58 -6.43
CA THR A 23 -5.00 -9.10 -5.06
C THR A 23 -3.57 -9.42 -4.59
N THR A 24 -2.75 -9.99 -5.47
CA THR A 24 -1.35 -10.33 -5.18
C THR A 24 -0.53 -9.10 -4.83
N ILE A 25 -0.71 -8.01 -5.57
CA ILE A 25 0.00 -6.75 -5.32
C ILE A 25 -0.53 -6.07 -4.05
N LEU A 26 -1.84 -6.07 -3.83
CA LEU A 26 -2.44 -5.52 -2.62
C LEU A 26 -1.91 -6.24 -1.37
N GLU A 27 -1.75 -7.56 -1.41
CA GLU A 27 -1.17 -8.34 -0.32
C GLU A 27 0.28 -7.91 -0.03
N LYS A 28 1.12 -7.76 -1.07
CA LYS A 28 2.52 -7.30 -0.91
C LYS A 28 2.58 -5.87 -0.36
N ILE A 29 1.67 -4.99 -0.74
CA ILE A 29 1.57 -3.63 -0.20
C ILE A 29 1.23 -3.66 1.30
N CYS A 30 0.29 -4.50 1.72
CA CYS A 30 -0.03 -4.69 3.13
C CYS A 30 1.19 -5.20 3.93
N GLN A 31 1.94 -6.17 3.37
CA GLN A 31 3.18 -6.66 3.97
C GLN A 31 4.22 -5.54 4.09
N TYR A 32 4.36 -4.70 3.06
CA TYR A 32 5.25 -3.54 3.07
C TYR A 32 4.86 -2.54 4.17
N PHE A 33 3.57 -2.21 4.34
CA PHE A 33 3.15 -1.29 5.41
C PHE A 33 3.43 -1.84 6.81
N HIS A 34 3.22 -3.14 7.03
CA HIS A 34 3.56 -3.76 8.30
C HIS A 34 5.06 -3.71 8.56
N TRP A 35 5.85 -4.08 7.55
CA TRP A 35 7.30 -4.00 7.60
C TRP A 35 7.76 -2.56 7.86
N SER A 36 7.28 -1.58 7.09
CA SER A 36 7.63 -0.17 7.23
C SER A 36 7.37 0.34 8.66
N LEU A 37 6.21 0.01 9.25
CA LEU A 37 5.88 0.40 10.61
C LEU A 37 6.79 -0.26 11.66
N GLN A 38 7.13 -1.53 11.46
CA GLN A 38 7.97 -2.29 12.39
C GLN A 38 9.45 -1.85 12.35
N TYR A 39 9.95 -1.46 11.17
CA TYR A 39 11.35 -1.11 10.94
C TYR A 39 11.60 0.41 10.80
N ALA A 40 10.56 1.24 10.93
CA ALA A 40 10.64 2.71 10.92
C ALA A 40 11.64 3.30 11.95
N SER A 41 11.98 2.55 13.00
CA SER A 41 12.91 2.98 14.05
C SER A 41 14.41 2.83 13.70
N GLY A 42 14.75 2.46 12.46
CA GLY A 42 16.13 2.54 11.96
C GLY A 42 16.91 1.22 11.96
N LYS A 43 16.22 0.08 11.93
CA LYS A 43 16.87 -1.21 11.65
C LYS A 43 17.07 -1.37 10.14
N GLU A 44 18.32 -1.45 9.70
CA GLU A 44 18.66 -1.83 8.33
C GLU A 44 18.18 -3.26 8.07
N THR A 45 17.03 -3.37 7.43
CA THR A 45 16.50 -4.61 6.89
C THR A 45 16.06 -4.33 5.46
N GLU A 46 16.16 -5.32 4.59
CA GLU A 46 15.67 -5.21 3.22
C GLU A 46 14.28 -5.85 3.14
N PHE A 47 13.39 -5.23 2.38
CA PHE A 47 12.10 -5.82 2.04
C PHE A 47 12.24 -6.56 0.69
N PRO A 48 12.26 -7.91 0.68
CA PRO A 48 12.47 -8.66 -0.54
C PRO A 48 11.25 -8.53 -1.47
N ILE A 49 11.50 -8.16 -2.72
CA ILE A 49 10.48 -8.04 -3.77
C ILE A 49 10.88 -8.97 -4.91
N GLU A 50 9.93 -9.80 -5.33
CA GLU A 50 10.10 -10.69 -6.49
C GLU A 50 10.21 -9.85 -7.76
N PRO A 51 11.18 -10.13 -8.66
CA PRO A 51 11.42 -9.32 -9.84
C PRO A 51 10.17 -9.21 -10.73
N GLU A 52 9.37 -10.27 -10.79
CA GLU A 52 8.13 -10.35 -11.57
C GLU A 52 7.05 -9.35 -11.08
N LEU A 53 7.06 -9.01 -9.79
CA LEU A 53 6.07 -8.11 -9.18
C LEU A 53 6.51 -6.64 -9.20
N THR A 54 7.78 -6.37 -9.50
CA THR A 54 8.40 -5.05 -9.32
C THR A 54 7.69 -3.95 -10.11
N LEU A 55 7.35 -4.21 -11.38
CA LEU A 55 6.72 -3.21 -12.25
C LEU A 55 5.31 -2.86 -11.78
N GLU A 56 4.50 -3.86 -11.45
CA GLU A 56 3.12 -3.65 -10.99
C GLU A 56 3.09 -2.98 -9.61
N LEU A 57 3.98 -3.40 -8.70
CA LEU A 57 4.15 -2.77 -7.39
C LEU A 57 4.56 -1.30 -7.52
N MET A 58 5.41 -0.96 -8.49
CA MET A 58 5.84 0.41 -8.76
C MET A 58 4.71 1.29 -9.31
N MET A 59 3.87 0.75 -10.21
CA MET A 59 2.66 1.42 -10.67
C MET A 59 1.66 1.63 -9.53
N ALA A 60 1.45 0.62 -8.69
CA ALA A 60 0.57 0.70 -7.52
C ALA A 60 1.11 1.70 -6.48
N ALA A 61 2.43 1.75 -6.25
CA ALA A 61 3.05 2.74 -5.38
C ALA A 61 2.80 4.17 -5.87
N ASN A 62 2.90 4.40 -7.17
CA ASN A 62 2.57 5.70 -7.77
C ASN A 62 1.07 6.04 -7.63
N TYR A 63 0.20 5.05 -7.82
CA TYR A 63 -1.25 5.20 -7.64
C TYR A 63 -1.63 5.54 -6.18
N LEU A 64 -0.92 4.99 -5.20
CA LEU A 64 -1.18 5.21 -3.77
C LEU A 64 -0.56 6.51 -3.22
N HIS A 65 0.33 7.18 -3.97
CA HIS A 65 1.00 8.40 -3.52
C HIS A 65 0.14 9.67 -3.67
N THR A 66 -1.04 9.58 -4.29
CA THR A 66 -2.02 10.69 -4.43
C THR A 66 -3.03 10.75 -3.28
#